data_AF-A0A7V9GH48-F1
#
_entry.id   AF-A0A7V9GH48-F1
#
_cell.length_a   1.000
_cell.length_b   1.000
_cell.length_c   1.000
_cell.angle_alpha   90.00
_cell.angle_beta   90.00
_cell.angle_gamma   90.00
#
_symmetry.space_group_name_H-M   'P 1'
#
loop_
_entity.id
_entity.type
_entity.pdbx_description
1 polymer ?
#
loop_
_entity_poly.entity_id
_entity_poly.type
_entity_poly.pdbx_seq_one_letter_code
_entity_poly.pdbx_strand_id
1 'polypeptide(L)'
;MTLVLHRAERADVLADVLAELLERPLGDPFRAEVVAVHSRGVERWLAHRLAARLGVTPGRADGVCANLEFPFPGRLVGDALARATGVDAATDAWRPERLAWPLLEVVEADLDEAWLAVLAGHLGRGDEAASDRDRGFATVRHLADLYDRYAVHRPAMVRAWAA
;
A
#
# COMPACT_ATOMS: atom_id res chain seq x y z
N MET A 1 -18.59 13.21 9.05
CA MET A 1 -18.13 11.80 9.13
C MET A 1 -17.57 11.58 10.51
N THR A 2 -18.00 10.53 11.18
CA THR A 2 -17.52 10.19 12.53
C THR A 2 -16.51 9.06 12.42
N LEU A 3 -15.31 9.26 12.94
CA LEU A 3 -14.35 8.17 13.14
C LEU A 3 -14.63 7.55 14.51
N VAL A 4 -14.97 6.26 14.53
CA VAL A 4 -15.24 5.52 15.77
C VAL A 4 -14.06 4.60 16.06
N LEU A 5 -13.51 4.69 17.27
CA LEU A 5 -12.43 3.84 17.75
C LEU A 5 -12.98 2.83 18.76
N HIS A 6 -12.92 1.55 18.43
CA HIS A 6 -13.22 0.46 19.35
C HIS A 6 -11.91 -0.05 19.98
N ARG A 7 -11.88 -0.21 21.31
CA ARG A 7 -10.74 -0.75 22.05
C ARG A 7 -11.20 -1.93 22.90
N ALA A 8 -10.43 -3.01 22.87
CA ALA A 8 -10.56 -4.12 23.81
C ALA A 8 -9.18 -4.72 24.10
N GLU A 9 -9.06 -5.40 25.24
CA GLU A 9 -7.84 -6.12 25.62
C GLU A 9 -7.61 -7.40 24.78
N ARG A 10 -8.65 -7.88 24.11
CA ARG A 10 -8.59 -9.08 23.26
C ARG A 10 -9.19 -8.81 21.89
N ALA A 11 -8.49 -9.25 20.84
CA ALA A 11 -8.92 -9.08 19.45
C ALA A 11 -10.25 -9.81 19.16
N ASP A 12 -10.51 -10.90 19.86
CA ASP A 12 -11.67 -11.75 19.64
C ASP A 12 -12.98 -11.06 20.08
N VAL A 13 -12.92 -10.20 21.10
CA VAL A 13 -14.01 -9.30 21.49
C VAL A 13 -14.28 -8.26 20.40
N LEU A 14 -13.23 -7.67 19.81
CA LEU A 14 -13.39 -6.71 18.70
C LEU A 14 -13.99 -7.36 17.46
N ALA A 15 -13.63 -8.61 17.17
CA ALA A 15 -14.22 -9.36 16.07
C ALA A 15 -15.71 -9.67 16.29
N ASP A 16 -16.12 -9.89 17.54
CA ASP A 16 -17.53 -10.10 17.88
C ASP A 16 -18.34 -8.80 17.69
N VAL A 17 -17.80 -7.67 18.15
CA VAL A 17 -18.39 -6.34 17.88
C VAL A 17 -18.45 -6.04 16.38
N LEU A 18 -17.42 -6.43 15.62
CA LEU A 18 -17.44 -6.30 14.16
C LEU A 18 -18.57 -7.14 13.54
N ALA A 19 -18.81 -8.36 14.02
CA ALA A 19 -19.92 -9.19 13.54
C ALA A 19 -21.28 -8.49 13.78
N GLU A 20 -21.49 -7.90 14.96
CA GLU A 20 -22.71 -7.13 15.27
C GLU A 20 -22.90 -5.91 14.35
N LEU A 21 -21.81 -5.28 13.91
CA LEU A 21 -21.88 -4.19 12.92
C LEU A 21 -22.30 -4.72 11.55
N LEU A 22 -21.74 -5.86 11.13
CA LEU A 22 -22.00 -6.49 9.83
C LEU A 22 -23.37 -7.17 9.73
N GLU A 23 -24.07 -7.42 10.84
CA GLU A 23 -25.46 -7.89 10.83
C GLU A 23 -26.42 -6.89 10.19
N ARG A 24 -26.04 -5.61 10.13
CA ARG A 24 -26.79 -4.57 9.41
C ARG A 24 -26.26 -4.47 7.97
N PRO A 25 -26.96 -5.04 6.97
CA PRO A 25 -26.44 -5.08 5.61
C PRO A 25 -26.35 -3.69 4.99
N LEU A 26 -25.41 -3.54 4.04
CA LEU A 26 -25.36 -2.38 3.15
C LEU A 26 -26.64 -2.27 2.32
N GLY A 27 -26.94 -1.04 1.88
CA GLY A 27 -28.12 -0.80 1.02
C GLY A 27 -28.02 -1.44 -0.37
N ASP A 28 -26.83 -1.81 -0.82
CA ASP A 28 -26.58 -2.53 -2.07
C ASP A 28 -26.10 -3.96 -1.74
N PRO A 29 -26.86 -5.01 -2.10
CA PRO A 29 -26.53 -6.39 -1.74
C PRO A 29 -25.29 -6.93 -2.46
N PHE A 30 -24.85 -6.31 -3.56
CA PHE A 30 -23.64 -6.73 -4.28
C PHE A 30 -22.40 -5.93 -3.88
N ARG A 31 -22.57 -4.89 -3.05
CA ARG A 31 -21.43 -4.13 -2.53
C ARG A 31 -20.74 -4.95 -1.45
N ALA A 32 -19.44 -5.20 -1.65
CA ALA A 32 -18.63 -5.86 -0.64
C ALA A 32 -18.39 -4.96 0.57
N GLU A 33 -18.41 -5.56 1.76
CA GLU A 33 -17.95 -4.94 3.00
C GLU A 33 -16.42 -4.93 3.02
N VAL A 34 -15.81 -3.85 3.52
CA VAL A 34 -14.34 -3.70 3.48
C VAL A 34 -13.77 -3.71 4.89
N VAL A 35 -12.92 -4.69 5.19
CA VAL A 35 -12.26 -4.85 6.49
C VAL A 35 -10.76 -4.94 6.29
N ALA A 36 -10.04 -3.84 6.52
CA ALA A 36 -8.58 -3.87 6.38
C ALA A 36 -7.91 -4.68 7.50
N VAL A 37 -6.96 -5.53 7.12
CA VAL A 37 -6.19 -6.40 8.03
C VAL A 37 -4.71 -6.30 7.69
N HIS A 38 -3.81 -6.54 8.64
CA HIS A 38 -2.37 -6.38 8.41
C HIS A 38 -1.66 -7.67 7.95
N SER A 39 -2.36 -8.81 7.91
CA SER A 39 -1.78 -10.08 7.47
C SER A 39 -2.85 -11.06 7.02
N ARG A 40 -2.44 -12.02 6.16
CA ARG A 40 -3.29 -13.15 5.75
C ARG A 40 -3.69 -14.06 6.91
N GLY A 41 -2.88 -14.11 7.97
CA GLY A 41 -3.21 -14.86 9.19
C GLY A 41 -4.42 -14.26 9.91
N VAL A 42 -4.43 -12.94 10.07
CA VAL A 42 -5.56 -12.20 10.67
C VAL A 42 -6.79 -12.28 9.79
N GLU A 43 -6.64 -12.14 8.47
CA GLU A 43 -7.73 -12.34 7.49
C GLU A 43 -8.44 -13.69 7.71
N ARG A 44 -7.68 -14.79 7.66
CA ARG A 44 -8.24 -16.14 7.78
C ARG A 44 -8.90 -16.37 9.14
N TRP A 45 -8.23 -15.94 10.21
CA TRP A 45 -8.79 -16.04 11.56
C TRP A 45 -10.10 -15.26 11.68
N LEU A 46 -10.14 -14.03 11.14
CA LEU A 46 -11.32 -13.18 11.20
C LEU A 46 -12.45 -13.74 10.35
N ALA A 47 -12.18 -14.17 9.12
CA ALA A 47 -13.16 -14.79 8.25
C ALA A 47 -13.82 -16.04 8.88
N HIS A 48 -13.03 -16.91 9.52
CA HIS A 48 -13.56 -18.07 10.25
C HIS A 48 -14.42 -17.64 11.45
N ARG A 49 -13.97 -16.65 12.23
CA ARG A 49 -14.73 -16.18 13.39
C ARG A 49 -16.04 -15.51 12.98
N LEU A 50 -16.01 -14.71 11.91
CA LEU A 50 -17.20 -14.07 11.36
C LEU A 50 -18.19 -15.11 10.80
N ALA A 51 -17.71 -16.13 10.09
CA ALA A 51 -18.57 -17.21 9.58
C ALA A 51 -19.27 -17.99 10.71
N ALA A 52 -18.64 -18.09 11.89
CA ALA A 52 -19.25 -18.71 13.07
C ALA A 52 -20.33 -17.86 13.75
N ARG A 53 -20.57 -16.62 13.29
CA ARG A 53 -21.60 -15.73 13.86
C ARG A 53 -22.60 -15.23 12.81
N LEU A 54 -22.13 -14.87 11.62
CA LEU A 54 -22.97 -14.30 10.57
C LEU A 54 -23.79 -15.39 9.85
N GLY A 55 -25.10 -15.17 9.74
CA GLY A 55 -26.01 -16.07 9.03
C GLY A 55 -26.23 -17.43 9.68
N VAL A 56 -25.89 -17.57 10.97
CA VAL A 56 -26.00 -18.85 11.69
C VAL A 56 -27.46 -19.16 12.05
N THR A 57 -27.92 -20.38 11.77
CA THR A 57 -29.20 -20.88 12.25
C THR A 57 -29.11 -21.23 13.74
N PRO A 58 -30.10 -20.87 14.59
CA PRO A 58 -30.09 -21.22 16.01
C PRO A 58 -29.83 -22.73 16.24
N GLY A 59 -28.81 -23.03 17.04
CA GLY A 59 -28.40 -24.41 17.35
C GLY A 59 -27.56 -25.11 16.28
N ARG A 60 -27.13 -24.40 15.23
CA ARG A 60 -26.24 -24.92 14.17
C ARG A 60 -24.96 -24.08 14.05
N ALA A 61 -24.04 -24.57 13.23
CA ALA A 61 -22.79 -23.90 12.87
C ALA A 61 -22.68 -23.81 11.34
N ASP A 62 -23.73 -23.28 10.70
CA ASP A 62 -23.93 -23.21 9.25
C ASP A 62 -23.79 -21.79 8.68
N GLY A 63 -23.22 -20.86 9.46
CA GLY A 63 -22.98 -19.49 9.03
C GLY A 63 -21.88 -19.35 7.99
N VAL A 64 -21.80 -18.17 7.37
CA VAL A 64 -20.87 -17.88 6.27
C VAL A 64 -20.32 -16.46 6.36
N CYS A 65 -19.03 -16.31 6.10
CA CYS A 65 -18.40 -15.03 5.83
C CYS A 65 -18.25 -14.89 4.32
N ALA A 66 -19.10 -14.07 3.69
CA ALA A 66 -19.13 -13.89 2.23
C ALA A 66 -19.22 -12.41 1.88
N ASN A 67 -18.73 -12.06 0.67
CA ASN A 67 -18.73 -10.70 0.15
C ASN A 67 -18.00 -9.67 1.04
N LEU A 68 -16.91 -10.09 1.68
CA LEU A 68 -15.98 -9.21 2.40
C LEU A 68 -14.66 -9.10 1.62
N GLU A 69 -14.16 -7.88 1.49
CA GLU A 69 -12.81 -7.61 1.03
C GLU A 69 -11.87 -7.36 2.23
N PHE A 70 -10.70 -8.00 2.21
CA PHE A 70 -9.66 -7.84 3.23
C PHE A 70 -8.38 -7.18 2.67
N PRO A 71 -8.44 -5.89 2.25
CA PRO A 71 -7.26 -5.22 1.76
C PRO A 71 -6.24 -4.98 2.88
N PHE A 72 -4.94 -4.97 2.54
CA PHE A 72 -3.95 -4.40 3.44
C PHE A 72 -4.16 -2.88 3.56
N PRO A 73 -3.80 -2.25 4.71
CA PRO A 73 -4.03 -0.82 4.93
C PRO A 73 -3.50 0.08 3.81
N GLY A 74 -2.31 -0.24 3.26
CA GLY A 74 -1.73 0.51 2.14
C GLY A 74 -2.60 0.50 0.88
N ARG A 75 -3.21 -0.65 0.55
CA ARG A 75 -4.15 -0.76 -0.58
C ARG A 75 -5.41 0.04 -0.31
N LEU A 76 -6.01 -0.09 0.88
CA LEU A 76 -7.21 0.65 1.24
C LEU A 76 -7.01 2.17 1.11
N VAL A 77 -5.90 2.69 1.63
CA VAL A 77 -5.55 4.11 1.52
C VAL A 77 -5.33 4.51 0.06
N GLY A 78 -4.61 3.68 -0.71
CA GLY A 78 -4.41 3.91 -2.15
C GLY A 78 -5.73 4.01 -2.93
N ASP A 79 -6.66 3.07 -2.72
CA ASP A 79 -7.97 3.06 -3.38
C ASP A 79 -8.84 4.26 -2.97
N ALA A 80 -8.72 4.71 -1.72
CA ALA A 80 -9.39 5.93 -1.25
C ALA A 80 -8.81 7.19 -1.92
N LEU A 81 -7.48 7.30 -2.00
CA LEU A 81 -6.80 8.42 -2.65
C LEU A 81 -7.09 8.45 -4.16
N ALA A 82 -7.09 7.30 -4.83
CA ALA A 82 -7.39 7.22 -6.26
C ALA A 82 -8.79 7.75 -6.56
N ARG A 83 -9.79 7.37 -5.75
CA ARG A 83 -11.16 7.88 -5.88
C ARG A 83 -11.27 9.37 -5.56
N ALA A 84 -10.54 9.86 -4.56
CA ALA A 84 -10.60 11.25 -4.13
C ALA A 84 -9.89 12.20 -5.11
N THR A 85 -8.82 11.75 -5.76
CA THR A 85 -7.96 12.57 -6.62
C THR A 85 -8.19 12.33 -8.11
N GLY A 86 -8.83 11.22 -8.49
CA GLY A 86 -8.96 10.79 -9.88
C GLY A 86 -7.69 10.17 -10.47
N VAL A 87 -6.62 10.02 -9.68
CA VAL A 87 -5.37 9.40 -10.12
C VAL A 87 -5.41 7.90 -9.81
N ASP A 88 -5.58 7.08 -10.83
CA ASP A 88 -5.56 5.62 -10.65
C ASP A 88 -4.17 5.16 -10.22
N ALA A 89 -4.09 4.50 -9.05
CA ALA A 89 -2.87 3.94 -8.48
C ALA A 89 -2.15 2.97 -9.43
N ALA A 90 -2.88 2.29 -10.32
CA ALA A 90 -2.27 1.42 -11.33
C ALA A 90 -1.52 2.21 -12.41
N THR A 91 -1.91 3.46 -12.65
CA THR A 91 -1.34 4.37 -13.67
C THR A 91 -0.49 5.49 -13.09
N ASP A 92 -0.42 5.59 -11.77
CA ASP A 92 0.32 6.64 -11.07
C ASP A 92 1.82 6.57 -11.39
N ALA A 93 2.31 7.60 -12.09
CA ALA A 93 3.70 7.73 -12.52
C ALA A 93 4.69 7.83 -11.34
N TRP A 94 4.22 8.23 -10.16
CA TRP A 94 5.05 8.38 -8.97
C TRP A 94 5.26 7.08 -8.18
N ARG A 95 4.61 5.98 -8.61
CA ARG A 95 4.90 4.66 -8.04
C ARG A 95 6.35 4.28 -8.29
N PRO A 96 7.07 3.74 -7.29
CA PRO A 96 8.50 3.42 -7.44
C PRO A 96 8.84 2.57 -8.67
N GLU A 97 7.98 1.60 -9.02
CA GLU A 97 8.16 0.71 -10.17
C GLU A 97 8.08 1.45 -11.51
N ARG A 98 7.39 2.59 -11.55
CA ARG A 98 7.24 3.45 -12.73
C ARG A 98 8.26 4.59 -12.71
N LEU A 99 8.44 5.25 -11.55
CA LEU A 99 9.36 6.36 -11.34
C LEU A 99 10.83 5.98 -11.61
N ALA A 100 11.20 4.72 -11.42
CA ALA A 100 12.55 4.23 -11.71
C ALA A 100 12.97 4.46 -13.18
N TRP A 101 12.04 4.42 -14.14
CA TRP A 101 12.37 4.60 -15.56
C TRP A 101 12.75 6.03 -15.94
N PRO A 102 11.90 7.07 -15.69
CA PRO A 102 12.30 8.45 -15.94
C PRO A 102 13.48 8.87 -15.07
N LEU A 103 13.64 8.31 -13.87
CA LEU A 103 14.80 8.59 -13.04
C LEU A 103 16.10 7.99 -13.63
N LEU A 104 16.01 6.83 -14.28
CA LEU A 104 17.14 6.25 -15.01
C LEU A 104 17.56 7.16 -16.16
N GLU A 105 16.59 7.68 -16.94
CA GLU A 105 16.86 8.61 -18.04
C GLU A 105 17.56 9.89 -17.55
N VAL A 106 17.11 10.46 -16.43
CA VAL A 106 17.75 11.64 -15.80
C VAL A 106 19.18 11.31 -15.34
N VAL A 107 19.37 10.18 -14.66
CA VAL A 107 20.69 9.77 -14.18
C VAL A 107 21.65 9.53 -15.34
N GLU A 108 21.20 8.90 -16.43
CA GLU A 108 22.03 8.65 -17.61
C GLU A 108 22.37 9.94 -18.36
N ALA A 109 21.43 10.88 -18.46
CA ALA A 109 21.65 12.16 -19.14
C ALA A 109 22.60 13.09 -18.39
N ASP A 110 22.55 13.09 -17.06
CA ASP A 110 23.24 14.08 -16.22
C ASP A 110 24.43 13.49 -15.45
N LEU A 111 24.84 12.24 -15.68
CA LEU A 111 25.84 11.54 -14.85
C LEU A 111 27.20 12.24 -14.77
N ASP A 112 27.54 13.04 -15.80
CA ASP A 112 28.80 13.78 -15.89
C ASP A 112 28.76 15.11 -15.09
N GLU A 113 27.61 15.47 -14.54
CA GLU A 113 27.46 16.68 -13.73
C GLU A 113 28.14 16.55 -12.35
N ALA A 114 28.75 17.65 -11.89
CA ALA A 114 29.53 17.66 -10.65
C ALA A 114 28.70 17.27 -9.40
N TRP A 115 27.41 17.59 -9.39
CA TRP A 115 26.51 17.24 -8.29
C TRP A 115 26.15 15.75 -8.23
N LEU A 116 26.39 14.99 -9.33
CA LEU A 116 26.26 13.53 -9.37
C LEU A 116 27.58 12.79 -9.18
N ALA A 117 28.70 13.45 -8.87
CA ALA A 117 30.02 12.82 -8.78
C ALA A 117 30.06 11.58 -7.87
N VAL A 118 29.32 11.59 -6.74
CA VAL A 118 29.22 10.43 -5.83
C VAL A 118 28.50 9.26 -6.49
N LEU A 119 27.42 9.54 -7.22
CA LEU A 119 26.65 8.53 -7.94
C LEU A 119 27.46 7.98 -9.11
N ALA A 120 28.11 8.84 -9.89
CA ALA A 120 28.98 8.46 -11.00
C ALA A 120 30.10 7.52 -10.55
N GLY A 121 30.76 7.84 -9.42
CA GLY A 121 31.77 6.98 -8.81
C GLY A 121 31.21 5.62 -8.35
N HIS A 122 30.03 5.60 -7.75
CA HIS A 122 29.38 4.36 -7.33
C HIS A 122 29.02 3.44 -8.52
N LEU A 123 28.58 4.04 -9.64
CA LEU A 123 28.23 3.34 -10.87
C LEU A 123 29.46 2.91 -11.70
N GLY A 124 30.68 3.19 -11.22
CA GLY A 124 31.91 2.78 -11.90
C GLY A 124 32.17 3.55 -13.19
N ARG A 125 31.64 4.78 -13.31
CA ARG A 125 31.86 5.61 -14.51
C ARG A 125 33.36 5.88 -14.68
N GLY A 126 33.92 5.46 -15.82
CA GLY A 126 35.36 5.52 -16.12
C GLY A 126 36.12 4.20 -15.99
N ASP A 127 35.44 3.13 -15.54
CA ASP A 127 35.97 1.77 -15.48
C ASP A 127 35.04 0.82 -16.25
N GLU A 128 35.40 0.51 -17.51
CA GLU A 128 34.62 -0.37 -18.39
C GLU A 128 34.45 -1.78 -17.82
N ALA A 129 35.34 -2.23 -16.93
CA ALA A 129 35.21 -3.51 -16.25
C ALA A 129 34.21 -3.48 -15.07
N ALA A 130 33.89 -2.28 -14.55
CA ALA A 130 32.98 -2.07 -13.41
C ALA A 130 31.61 -1.49 -13.81
N SER A 131 31.45 -1.05 -15.07
CA SER A 131 30.19 -0.54 -15.61
C SER A 131 29.13 -1.64 -15.73
N ASP A 132 28.38 -1.84 -14.64
CA ASP A 132 27.34 -2.84 -14.52
C ASP A 132 25.95 -2.20 -14.65
N ARG A 133 25.25 -2.50 -15.74
CA ARG A 133 23.89 -1.99 -15.98
C ARG A 133 22.90 -2.46 -14.91
N ASP A 134 23.11 -3.65 -14.34
CA ASP A 134 22.25 -4.18 -13.28
C ASP A 134 22.41 -3.35 -11.99
N ARG A 135 23.64 -2.87 -11.73
CA ARG A 135 23.92 -1.93 -10.64
C ARG A 135 23.25 -0.58 -10.86
N GLY A 136 23.32 -0.04 -12.07
CA GLY A 136 22.66 1.23 -12.43
C GLY A 136 21.16 1.20 -12.12
N PHE A 137 20.46 0.19 -12.64
CA PHE A 137 19.03 0.04 -12.39
C PHE A 137 18.72 -0.20 -10.90
N ALA A 138 19.48 -1.04 -10.20
CA ALA A 138 19.27 -1.29 -8.77
C ALA A 138 19.41 0.00 -7.93
N THR A 139 20.40 0.83 -8.23
CA THR A 139 20.59 2.13 -7.56
C THR A 139 19.43 3.08 -7.84
N VAL A 140 19.00 3.19 -9.10
CA VAL A 140 17.85 4.03 -9.47
C VAL A 140 16.55 3.54 -8.82
N ARG A 141 16.32 2.21 -8.78
CA ARG A 141 15.18 1.62 -8.08
C ARG A 141 15.20 1.96 -6.60
N HIS A 142 16.37 1.94 -5.96
CA HIS A 142 16.54 2.34 -4.57
C HIS A 142 16.23 3.83 -4.34
N LEU A 143 16.66 4.71 -5.25
CA LEU A 143 16.33 6.13 -5.20
C LEU A 143 14.82 6.37 -5.35
N ALA A 144 14.15 5.65 -6.25
CA ALA A 144 12.69 5.73 -6.40
C ALA A 144 11.95 5.32 -5.10
N ASP A 145 12.42 4.28 -4.39
CA ASP A 145 11.89 3.90 -3.06
C ASP A 145 12.14 4.96 -1.98
N LEU A 146 13.24 5.71 -2.07
CA LEU A 146 13.50 6.82 -1.16
C LEU A 146 12.52 7.97 -1.42
N TYR A 147 12.28 8.34 -2.68
CA TYR A 147 11.30 9.36 -3.04
C TYR A 147 9.89 9.03 -2.54
N ASP A 148 9.43 7.79 -2.72
CA ASP A 148 8.12 7.33 -2.20
C ASP A 148 8.04 7.45 -0.66
N ARG A 149 9.08 6.99 0.04
CA ARG A 149 9.15 7.14 1.52
C ARG A 149 9.20 8.61 1.94
N TYR A 150 9.89 9.48 1.20
CA TYR A 150 9.92 10.91 1.50
C TYR A 150 8.57 11.56 1.24
N ALA A 151 7.83 11.17 0.20
CA ALA A 151 6.49 11.67 -0.04
C ALA A 151 5.53 11.35 1.11
N VAL A 152 5.69 10.18 1.75
CA VAL A 152 4.87 9.77 2.91
C VAL A 152 5.33 10.43 4.21
N HIS A 153 6.63 10.40 4.52
CA HIS A 153 7.15 10.75 5.85
C HIS A 153 7.76 12.16 5.95
N ARG A 154 8.15 12.75 4.82
CA ARG A 154 8.80 14.08 4.71
C ARG A 154 8.22 14.91 3.54
N PRO A 155 6.89 15.02 3.38
CA PRO A 155 6.30 15.65 2.19
C PRO A 155 6.73 17.11 1.99
N ALA A 156 7.01 17.83 3.08
CA ALA A 156 7.50 19.22 2.99
C ALA A 156 8.86 19.33 2.30
N MET A 157 9.75 18.34 2.48
CA MET A 157 11.06 18.29 1.84
C MET A 157 10.93 18.12 0.33
N VAL A 158 10.10 17.17 -0.10
CA VAL A 158 9.84 16.92 -1.53
C VAL A 158 9.23 18.15 -2.20
N ARG A 159 8.27 18.80 -1.54
CA ARG A 159 7.66 20.05 -2.06
C ARG A 159 8.66 21.20 -2.14
N ALA A 160 9.61 21.29 -1.21
CA ALA A 160 10.63 22.33 -1.23
C ALA A 160 11.64 22.16 -2.38
N TRP A 161 11.91 20.91 -2.81
CA TRP A 161 12.76 20.65 -3.98
C TRP A 161 12.07 20.93 -5.31
N ALA A 162 10.74 20.87 -5.34
CA ALA A 162 9.94 21.11 -6.54
C ALA A 162 9.58 22.61 -6.76
N ALA A 163 9.98 23.48 -5.83
CA ALA A 163 9.72 24.92 -5.86
C ALA A 163 10.84 25.70 -6.56
#